data_AF-A0A0F9CLG4-F1
#
_entry.id   AF-A0A0F9CLG4-F1
#
_cell.length_a   1.000
_cell.length_b   1.000
_cell.length_c   1.000
_cell.angle_alpha   90.00
_cell.angle_beta   90.00
_cell.angle_gamma   90.00
#
_symmetry.space_group_name_H-M   'P 1'
#
loop_
_entity.id
_entity.type
_entity.pdbx_description
1 polymer ?
#
loop_
_entity_poly.entity_id
_entity_poly.type
_entity_poly.pdbx_seq_one_letter_code
_entity_poly.pdbx_strand_id
1 'polypeptide(L)' 'MINIIKGDCIEQMKLLEENSVDAIVTDPPYGLEFMGKQWDKFGKGKNIA' A
#
# COMPACT_ATOMS: atom_id res chain seq x y z
N MET A 1 3.29 18.38 -13.28
CA MET A 1 3.65 18.73 -11.89
C MET A 1 3.76 17.43 -11.11
N ILE A 2 4.73 17.28 -10.19
CA ILE A 2 4.92 16.04 -9.42
C ILE A 2 4.52 16.31 -7.98
N ASN A 3 3.69 15.44 -7.39
CA ASN A 3 3.25 15.53 -6.00
C ASN A 3 3.74 14.29 -5.21
N ILE A 4 4.32 14.52 -4.03
CA ILE A 4 4.79 13.44 -3.14
C ILE A 4 4.00 13.54 -1.83
N ILE A 5 3.21 12.52 -1.54
CA ILE A 5 2.34 12.48 -0.37
C ILE A 5 2.98 11.55 0.68
N LYS A 6 3.22 12.08 1.89
CA LYS A 6 3.74 11.29 3.02
C LYS A 6 2.58 10.83 3.90
N GLY A 7 2.36 9.52 3.99
CA GLY A 7 1.36 8.93 4.88
C GLY A 7 1.12 7.45 4.61
N ASP A 8 0.18 6.86 5.35
CA ASP A 8 -0.38 5.55 5.02
C ASP A 8 -1.17 5.64 3.71
N CYS A 9 -0.95 4.71 2.77
CA CYS A 9 -1.53 4.82 1.44
C CYS A 9 -3.06 4.66 1.45
N ILE A 10 -3.63 3.88 2.37
CA ILE A 10 -5.07 3.69 2.47
C ILE A 10 -5.72 4.98 2.96
N GLU A 11 -5.15 5.63 3.98
CA GLU A 11 -5.70 6.88 4.50
C GLU A 11 -5.54 8.06 3.52
N GLN A 12 -4.42 8.12 2.79
CA GLN A 12 -4.21 9.21 1.83
C GLN A 12 -5.06 9.04 0.56
N MET A 13 -5.24 7.82 0.06
CA MET A 13 -6.06 7.59 -1.14
C MET A 13 -7.53 7.94 -0.92
N LYS A 14 -8.05 7.83 0.32
CA LYS A 14 -9.42 8.28 0.67
C LYS A 14 -9.65 9.78 0.48
N LEU A 15 -8.58 10.58 0.43
CA LEU A 15 -8.65 12.02 0.24
C LEU A 15 -8.58 12.44 -1.23
N LEU A 16 -8.31 11.50 -2.15
CA LEU A 16 -8.27 11.76 -3.58
C LEU A 16 -9.69 11.81 -4.14
N GLU A 17 -9.90 12.64 -5.17
CA GLU A 17 -11.16 12.68 -5.89
C GLU A 17 -11.39 11.35 -6.64
N GLU A 18 -12.65 10.92 -6.70
CA GLU A 18 -13.02 9.72 -7.47
C GLU A 18 -12.67 9.87 -8.95
N ASN A 19 -12.22 8.78 -9.58
CA ASN A 19 -11.86 8.73 -11.01
C ASN A 19 -10.80 9.76 -11.46
N SER A 20 -9.95 10.22 -10.54
CA SER A 20 -8.91 11.23 -10.82
C SER A 20 -7.55 10.66 -11.25
N VAL A 21 -7.39 9.33 -11.24
CA VAL A 21 -6.12 8.64 -11.54
C VAL A 21 -6.30 7.70 -12.73
N ASP A 22 -5.57 7.94 -13.82
CA ASP A 22 -5.65 7.13 -15.04
C ASP A 22 -4.98 5.75 -14.90
N ALA A 23 -3.92 5.67 -14.09
CA ALA A 23 -3.13 4.46 -13.91
C ALA A 23 -2.51 4.37 -12.51
N ILE A 24 -2.47 3.15 -11.96
CA ILE A 24 -1.86 2.84 -10.67
C ILE A 24 -0.72 1.84 -10.89
N VAL A 25 0.46 2.17 -10.38
CA VAL A 25 1.61 1.25 -10.30
C VAL A 25 1.96 1.12 -8.83
N THR A 26 2.04 -0.13 -8.35
CA THR A 26 2.27 -0.41 -6.93
C THR A 26 3.19 -1.61 -6.76
N ASP A 27 4.05 -1.52 -5.75
CA ASP A 27 4.91 -2.60 -5.25
C ASP A 27 4.60 -2.77 -3.75
N PRO A 28 3.47 -3.43 -3.41
CA PRO A 28 3.03 -3.56 -2.03
C PRO A 28 3.94 -4.53 -1.24
N PRO A 29 3.88 -4.54 0.10
CA PRO A 29 4.55 -5.57 0.88
C PRO A 29 4.07 -6.97 0.49
N TYR A 30 5.00 -7.85 0.10
CA TYR A 30 4.69 -9.21 -0.35
C TYR A 30 4.65 -10.25 0.77
N GLY A 31 5.02 -9.87 2.00
CA GLY A 31 4.95 -10.76 3.16
C GLY A 31 5.82 -12.01 3.03
N LEU A 32 6.89 -11.94 2.24
CA LEU A 32 7.78 -13.08 1.97
C LEU A 32 8.75 -13.34 3.13
N GLU A 33 8.82 -12.41 4.10
CA GLU A 33 9.75 -12.40 5.23
C GLU A 33 11.24 -12.48 4.86
N PHE A 34 11.57 -12.34 3.57
CA PHE A 34 12.92 -12.48 3.03
C PHE A 34 13.88 -11.42 3.58
N MET A 35 13.40 -10.19 3.75
CA MET A 35 14.19 -9.05 4.20
C MET A 35 14.33 -8.99 5.73
N GLY A 36 13.60 -9.84 6.47
CA GLY A 36 13.62 -9.88 7.94
C GLY A 36 13.14 -8.58 8.61
N LYS A 37 12.45 -7.70 7.87
CA LYS A 37 11.88 -6.45 8.38
C LYS A 37 10.42 -6.63 8.77
N GLN A 38 9.94 -5.82 9.71
CA GLN A 38 8.55 -5.90 10.17
C GLN A 38 7.53 -5.65 9.06
N TRP A 39 7.84 -4.75 8.11
CA TRP A 39 6.96 -4.47 6.98
C TRP A 39 6.91 -5.62 5.95
N ASP A 40 7.90 -6.51 5.95
CA ASP A 40 7.98 -7.66 5.02
C ASP A 40 7.34 -8.93 5.61
N LYS A 41 6.65 -8.81 6.75
CA LYS A 41 5.86 -9.88 7.33
C LYS A 41 4.39 -9.55 7.14
N PHE A 42 3.62 -10.48 6.60
CA PHE A 42 2.18 -10.42 6.84
C PHE A 42 1.95 -10.74 8.32
N GLY A 43 1.26 -9.85 9.05
CA GLY A 43 0.72 -10.21 10.36
C GLY A 43 -0.17 -11.44 10.23
N LYS A 44 -0.41 -12.19 11.33
CA LYS A 44 -1.27 -13.40 11.35
C LYS A 44 -2.48 -13.18 10.45
N GLY A 45 -2.48 -13.83 9.28
CA GLY A 45 -3.51 -13.62 8.28
C GLY A 45 -4.87 -13.86 8.91
N LYS A 46 -5.78 -12.89 8.79
CA LYS A 46 -7.18 -13.31 8.68
C LYS A 46 -7.23 -14.15 7.41
N ASN A 47 -7.42 -15.46 7.56
CA ASN A 47 -7.92 -16.30 6.49
C ASN A 47 -9.18 -15.62 5.96
N ILE A 48 -9.05 -14.88 4.87
CA ILE A 48 -10.15 -14.61 3.97
C ILE A 48 -10.13 -15.78 3.00
N ALA A 49 -10.85 -16.83 3.39
CA ALA A 49 -11.43 -17.74 2.41
C ALA A 49 -12.38 -16.96 1.50
#